data_AF-A0A5J4L3I4-F1
#
_entry.id   AF-A0A5J4L3I4-F1
#
_cell.length_a   1.000
_cell.length_b   1.000
_cell.length_c   1.000
_cell.angle_alpha   90.00
_cell.angle_beta   90.00
_cell.angle_gamma   90.00
#
_symmetry.space_group_name_H-M   'P 1'
#
loop_
_entity.id
_entity.type
_entity.pdbx_description
1 polymer ?
#
loop_
_entity_poly.entity_id
_entity_poly.type
_entity_poly.pdbx_seq_one_letter_code
_entity_poly.pdbx_strand_id
1 'polypeptide(L)'
;MLIRERIEKSSSVPTTRGPSGTHGEVVRADGDDDAATKTGHAERTGERSPEAAEPLAIDVLTIEETITLALGASRGQLQVSALVDLGARLRGHIALLRGPARKAADEMWHGGVAWYRHVARLDGIERQTAQAPSPLPFAALIEVQLMARDCQWLLDGYREGWR
;
A
#
# COMPACT_ATOMS: atom_id res chain seq x y z
N MET A 1 -14.11 -29.45 -31.13
CA MET A 1 -14.02 -30.71 -30.35
C MET A 1 -13.78 -30.31 -28.90
N LEU A 2 -14.79 -30.54 -28.06
CA LEU A 2 -14.87 -30.12 -26.66
C LEU A 2 -14.02 -31.04 -25.78
N ILE A 3 -13.19 -30.50 -24.89
CA ILE A 3 -12.77 -31.23 -23.70
C ILE A 3 -12.97 -30.32 -22.49
N ARG A 4 -13.90 -30.77 -21.64
CA ARG A 4 -14.41 -30.14 -20.43
C ARG A 4 -13.50 -30.40 -19.22
N GLU A 5 -13.56 -29.45 -18.31
CA GLU A 5 -13.12 -29.48 -16.91
C GLU A 5 -13.52 -30.74 -16.13
N ARG A 6 -12.69 -31.15 -15.15
CA ARG A 6 -13.13 -31.70 -13.86
C ARG A 6 -11.99 -31.69 -12.83
N ILE A 7 -11.91 -30.66 -11.99
CA ILE A 7 -11.16 -30.72 -10.73
C ILE A 7 -12.21 -30.82 -9.61
N GLU A 8 -12.30 -32.01 -9.02
CA GLU A 8 -13.20 -32.29 -7.91
C GLU A 8 -12.62 -31.78 -6.58
N LYS A 9 -13.50 -31.06 -5.88
CA LYS A 9 -13.35 -30.51 -4.54
C LYS A 9 -12.92 -31.57 -3.52
N SER A 10 -11.83 -31.29 -2.81
CA SER A 10 -11.55 -31.89 -1.50
C SER A 10 -11.52 -30.77 -0.46
N SER A 11 -12.63 -30.60 0.26
CA SER A 11 -12.66 -29.79 1.48
C SER A 11 -13.41 -30.59 2.54
N SER A 12 -12.64 -31.24 3.40
CA SER A 12 -13.09 -31.90 4.61
C SER A 12 -12.95 -30.91 5.76
N VAL A 13 -14.05 -30.56 6.42
CA VAL A 13 -14.04 -29.87 7.72
C VAL A 13 -15.12 -30.52 8.59
N PRO A 14 -14.78 -31.02 9.79
CA PRO A 14 -15.78 -31.37 10.79
C PRO A 14 -15.95 -30.28 11.87
N THR A 15 -17.19 -29.81 12.02
CA THR A 15 -18.05 -29.82 13.22
C THR A 15 -17.46 -29.55 14.63
N THR A 16 -18.00 -28.52 15.33
CA THR A 16 -18.72 -28.52 16.64
C THR A 16 -18.67 -27.11 17.31
N ARG A 17 -19.81 -26.45 17.59
CA ARG A 17 -20.66 -26.45 18.82
C ARG A 17 -20.13 -25.55 19.97
N GLY A 18 -20.87 -24.47 20.30
CA GLY A 18 -20.66 -23.58 21.48
C GLY A 18 -21.14 -24.19 22.82
N PRO A 19 -21.62 -23.44 23.84
CA PRO A 19 -21.68 -21.98 24.07
C PRO A 19 -21.32 -21.51 25.52
N SER A 20 -21.49 -20.20 25.79
CA SER A 20 -21.96 -19.57 27.06
C SER A 20 -20.98 -19.13 28.16
N GLY A 21 -21.28 -17.96 28.74
CA GLY A 21 -20.73 -17.40 29.99
C GLY A 21 -20.36 -15.91 29.85
N THR A 22 -21.29 -14.93 29.91
CA THR A 22 -21.91 -14.26 31.08
C THR A 22 -21.02 -13.35 31.94
N HIS A 23 -21.48 -12.10 32.05
CA HIS A 23 -21.46 -11.16 33.19
C HIS A 23 -20.25 -10.25 33.50
N GLY A 24 -20.59 -8.97 33.64
CA GLY A 24 -19.93 -7.95 34.48
C GLY A 24 -19.32 -6.80 33.67
N GLU A 25 -19.43 -5.52 34.01
CA GLU A 25 -20.23 -4.78 34.98
C GLU A 25 -20.01 -3.29 34.64
N VAL A 26 -21.00 -2.47 34.95
CA VAL A 26 -21.08 -1.01 34.71
C VAL A 26 -20.28 -0.26 35.77
N VAL A 27 -19.43 0.70 35.38
CA VAL A 27 -19.13 1.86 36.23
C VAL A 27 -19.07 3.13 35.39
N ARG A 28 -20.07 3.99 35.60
CA ARG A 28 -20.05 5.42 35.29
C ARG A 28 -19.30 6.15 36.39
N ALA A 29 -18.57 7.21 36.03
CA ALA A 29 -18.25 8.28 36.96
C ALA A 29 -18.56 9.61 36.25
N ASP A 30 -19.70 10.16 36.62
CA ASP A 30 -20.04 11.57 36.51
C ASP A 30 -19.09 12.40 37.38
N GLY A 31 -18.72 13.57 36.87
CA GLY A 31 -17.93 14.59 37.55
C GLY A 31 -18.22 15.93 36.88
N ASP A 32 -19.35 16.50 37.30
CA ASP A 32 -19.89 17.81 36.93
C ASP A 32 -19.21 18.96 37.70
N ASP A 33 -19.39 20.16 37.14
CA ASP A 33 -19.24 21.52 37.72
C ASP A 33 -17.80 22.04 37.99
N ASP A 34 -17.40 23.27 37.64
CA ASP A 34 -18.19 24.48 37.48
C ASP A 34 -17.44 25.61 36.72
N ALA A 35 -18.20 26.62 36.33
CA ALA A 35 -18.01 27.58 35.26
C ALA A 35 -17.00 28.73 35.47
N ALA A 36 -16.55 29.29 34.34
CA ALA A 36 -16.36 30.74 34.19
C ALA A 36 -16.51 31.17 32.70
N THR A 37 -17.63 31.82 32.41
CA THR A 37 -17.99 32.43 31.12
C THR A 37 -17.49 33.87 31.02
N LYS A 38 -16.76 34.23 29.94
CA LYS A 38 -16.89 35.52 29.22
C LYS A 38 -16.02 35.50 27.96
N THR A 39 -16.57 35.25 26.77
CA THR A 39 -17.20 36.22 25.84
C THR A 39 -16.27 37.32 25.32
N GLY A 40 -15.81 37.13 24.08
CA GLY A 40 -15.67 38.19 23.07
C GLY A 40 -14.24 38.62 22.74
N HIS A 41 -13.71 38.21 21.59
CA HIS A 41 -13.68 39.08 20.41
C HIS A 41 -13.35 38.27 19.15
N ALA A 42 -14.07 38.61 18.08
CA ALA A 42 -13.88 38.07 16.76
C ALA A 42 -12.65 38.72 16.12
N GLU A 43 -11.63 37.94 15.83
CA GLU A 43 -10.74 38.24 14.70
C GLU A 43 -10.82 37.10 13.69
N ARG A 44 -11.60 37.41 12.67
CA ARG A 44 -11.70 36.77 11.39
C ARG A 44 -10.33 36.85 10.70
N THR A 45 -9.37 36.01 11.11
CA THR A 45 -8.21 35.71 10.26
C THR A 45 -8.69 34.81 9.15
N GLY A 46 -8.59 35.37 7.94
CA GLY A 46 -9.25 34.91 6.74
C GLY A 46 -9.14 33.42 6.50
N GLU A 47 -10.19 32.92 5.85
CA GLU A 47 -10.20 31.73 5.02
C GLU A 47 -8.85 31.59 4.31
N ARG A 48 -7.94 30.81 4.91
CA ARG A 48 -6.98 30.08 4.11
C ARG A 48 -7.81 29.02 3.43
N SER A 49 -8.37 29.43 2.28
CA SER A 49 -8.73 28.53 1.22
C SER A 49 -7.68 27.41 1.23
N PRO A 50 -8.05 26.12 1.25
CA PRO A 50 -7.12 25.09 0.83
C PRO A 50 -6.87 25.42 -0.64
N GLU A 51 -5.93 26.35 -0.87
CA GLU A 51 -5.20 26.55 -2.10
C GLU A 51 -4.94 25.15 -2.56
N ALA A 52 -5.68 24.80 -3.62
CA ALA A 52 -5.75 23.46 -4.16
C ALA A 52 -4.33 22.94 -4.09
N ALA A 53 -4.08 21.99 -3.19
CA ALA A 53 -2.78 21.37 -3.10
C ALA A 53 -2.59 20.81 -4.49
N GLU A 54 -1.84 21.53 -5.32
CA GLU A 54 -1.54 21.10 -6.67
C GLU A 54 -1.09 19.67 -6.48
N PRO A 55 -1.73 18.70 -7.14
CA PRO A 55 -1.45 17.30 -6.88
C PRO A 55 0.05 17.15 -7.00
N LEU A 56 0.73 16.99 -5.84
CA LEU A 56 2.17 17.16 -5.73
C LEU A 56 2.75 16.26 -6.81
N ALA A 57 3.35 16.89 -7.82
CA ALA A 57 3.89 16.15 -8.95
C ALA A 57 4.75 15.03 -8.38
N ILE A 58 4.54 13.80 -8.87
CA ILE A 58 5.24 12.63 -8.34
C ILE A 58 6.74 12.95 -8.36
N ASP A 59 7.37 12.96 -7.17
CA ASP A 59 8.79 13.30 -7.04
C ASP A 59 9.64 12.14 -7.56
N VAL A 60 9.89 12.18 -8.87
CA VAL A 60 10.63 11.17 -9.61
C VAL A 60 12.05 11.00 -9.06
N LEU A 61 12.72 12.08 -8.67
CA LEU A 61 14.10 12.03 -8.19
C LEU A 61 14.19 11.25 -6.88
N THR A 62 13.31 11.56 -5.93
CA THR A 62 13.25 10.83 -4.65
C THR A 62 12.96 9.34 -4.85
N ILE A 63 12.11 8.99 -5.82
CA ILE A 63 11.81 7.58 -6.16
C ILE A 63 13.05 6.88 -6.71
N GLU A 64 13.78 7.51 -7.65
CA GLU A 64 15.01 6.94 -8.23
C GLU A 64 16.12 6.74 -7.21
N GLU A 65 16.32 7.72 -6.33
CA GLU A 65 17.29 7.61 -5.23
C GLU A 65 16.93 6.42 -4.32
N THR A 66 15.65 6.27 -3.99
CA THR A 66 15.16 5.16 -3.16
C THR A 66 15.38 3.81 -3.87
N ILE A 67 15.09 3.72 -5.17
CA ILE A 67 15.32 2.50 -5.98
C ILE A 67 16.82 2.18 -6.01
N THR A 68 17.66 3.17 -6.26
CA THR A 68 19.13 3.00 -6.33
C THR A 68 19.68 2.47 -5.01
N LEU A 69 19.26 3.05 -3.88
CA LEU A 69 19.64 2.58 -2.55
C LEU A 69 19.18 1.13 -2.31
N ALA A 70 17.96 0.78 -2.72
CA ALA A 70 17.41 -0.56 -2.53
C ALA A 70 18.06 -1.63 -3.41
N LEU A 71 18.41 -1.29 -4.66
CA LEU A 71 19.11 -2.20 -5.56
C LEU A 71 20.59 -2.34 -5.20
N GLY A 72 21.21 -1.31 -4.63
CA GLY A 72 22.58 -1.34 -4.10
C GLY A 72 22.70 -2.04 -2.74
N ALA A 73 21.59 -2.34 -2.07
CA ALA A 73 21.59 -3.00 -0.77
C ALA A 73 22.22 -4.40 -0.83
N SER A 74 23.13 -4.69 0.09
CA SER A 74 23.77 -6.01 0.23
C SER A 74 23.63 -6.55 1.65
N ARG A 75 23.76 -7.88 1.79
CA ARG A 75 23.60 -8.60 3.08
C ARG A 75 24.51 -8.08 4.20
N GLY A 76 25.68 -7.52 3.85
CA GLY A 76 26.67 -7.07 4.84
C GLY A 76 26.55 -5.59 5.23
N GLN A 77 25.74 -4.80 4.51
CA GLN A 77 25.71 -3.34 4.65
C GLN A 77 24.47 -2.81 5.37
N LEU A 78 23.37 -3.57 5.42
CA LEU A 78 22.10 -3.08 5.95
C LEU A 78 21.54 -4.00 7.03
N GLN A 79 21.21 -3.38 8.17
CA GLN A 79 20.49 -4.01 9.26
C GLN A 79 19.03 -4.28 8.86
N VAL A 80 18.38 -5.26 9.49
CA VAL A 80 16.98 -5.63 9.21
C VAL A 80 16.04 -4.43 9.36
N SER A 81 16.22 -3.58 10.38
CA SER A 81 15.43 -2.36 10.56
C SER A 81 15.53 -1.41 9.37
N ALA A 82 16.75 -1.21 8.83
CA ALA A 82 16.95 -0.36 7.66
C ALA A 82 16.29 -0.94 6.40
N LEU A 83 16.23 -2.28 6.27
CA LEU A 83 15.48 -2.94 5.20
C LEU A 83 13.97 -2.74 5.35
N VAL A 84 13.45 -2.79 6.58
CA VAL A 84 12.03 -2.49 6.87
C VAL A 84 11.69 -1.04 6.48
N ASP A 85 12.52 -0.08 6.86
CA ASP A 85 12.33 1.34 6.54
C ASP A 85 12.43 1.60 5.03
N LEU A 86 13.37 0.93 4.35
CA LEU A 86 13.51 1.02 2.90
C LEU A 86 12.29 0.40 2.19
N GLY A 87 11.82 -0.75 2.67
CA GLY A 87 10.58 -1.37 2.19
C GLY A 87 9.34 -0.51 2.42
N ALA A 88 9.25 0.21 3.54
CA ALA A 88 8.15 1.14 3.80
C ALA A 88 8.13 2.31 2.81
N ARG A 89 9.30 2.91 2.53
CA ARG A 89 9.45 3.96 1.51
C ARG A 89 9.05 3.48 0.12
N LEU A 90 9.53 2.31 -0.29
CA LEU A 90 9.16 1.72 -1.58
C LEU A 90 7.66 1.43 -1.70
N ARG A 91 6.99 0.95 -0.64
CA ARG A 91 5.53 0.79 -0.63
C ARG A 91 4.81 2.12 -0.83
N GLY A 92 5.29 3.20 -0.20
CA GLY A 92 4.77 4.56 -0.40
C GLY A 92 4.89 5.01 -1.85
N HIS A 93 6.06 4.85 -2.45
CA HIS A 93 6.30 5.19 -3.87
C HIS A 93 5.44 4.38 -4.83
N ILE A 94 5.29 3.07 -4.57
CA ILE A 94 4.39 2.20 -5.34
C ILE A 94 2.94 2.69 -5.24
N ALA A 95 2.47 3.05 -4.04
CA ALA A 95 1.10 3.56 -3.87
C ALA A 95 0.84 4.82 -4.70
N LEU A 96 1.81 5.73 -4.81
CA LEU A 96 1.73 6.92 -5.65
C LEU A 96 1.66 6.57 -7.16
N LEU A 97 2.49 5.63 -7.62
CA LEU A 97 2.57 5.26 -9.04
C LEU A 97 1.46 4.32 -9.52
N ARG A 98 0.81 3.58 -8.61
CA ARG A 98 -0.25 2.61 -8.94
C ARG A 98 -1.48 3.27 -9.58
N GLY A 99 -1.87 4.46 -9.12
CA GLY A 99 -3.02 5.19 -9.66
C GLY A 99 -2.89 5.47 -11.17
N PRO A 100 -1.82 6.19 -11.59
CA PRO A 100 -1.51 6.39 -13.01
C PRO A 100 -1.40 5.09 -13.81
N ALA A 101 -0.77 4.06 -13.25
CA ALA A 101 -0.60 2.77 -13.94
C ALA A 101 -1.93 2.04 -14.17
N ARG A 102 -2.88 2.10 -13.22
CA ARG A 102 -4.22 1.52 -13.39
C ARG A 102 -5.01 2.30 -14.42
N LYS A 103 -4.96 3.65 -14.38
CA LYS A 103 -5.62 4.49 -15.39
C LYS A 103 -5.14 4.16 -16.81
N ALA A 104 -3.84 3.97 -17.00
CA ALA A 104 -3.31 3.55 -18.29
C ALA A 104 -3.82 2.16 -18.72
N ALA A 105 -3.95 1.22 -17.78
CA ALA A 105 -4.53 -0.09 -18.07
C ALA A 105 -5.99 0.03 -18.57
N ASP A 106 -6.77 0.94 -18.00
CA ASP A 106 -8.17 1.18 -18.37
C ASP A 106 -8.29 1.83 -19.77
N GLU A 107 -7.24 2.49 -20.25
CA GLU A 107 -7.16 3.08 -21.60
C GLU A 107 -6.66 2.08 -22.67
N MET A 108 -6.08 0.94 -22.25
CA MET A 108 -5.63 -0.12 -23.15
C MET A 108 -6.81 -0.95 -23.69
N TRP A 109 -6.61 -1.61 -24.83
CA TRP A 109 -7.61 -2.54 -25.37
C TRP A 109 -7.80 -3.77 -24.46
N HIS A 110 -8.98 -3.86 -23.85
CA HIS A 110 -9.36 -4.96 -22.98
C HIS A 110 -9.40 -6.29 -23.74
N GLY A 111 -8.78 -7.32 -23.16
CA GLY A 111 -8.65 -8.65 -23.78
C GLY A 111 -7.42 -8.83 -24.67
N GLY A 112 -6.60 -7.79 -24.85
CA GLY A 112 -5.27 -7.91 -25.43
C GLY A 112 -4.25 -8.54 -24.47
N VAL A 113 -3.21 -9.17 -25.02
CA VAL A 113 -2.11 -9.74 -24.22
C VAL A 113 -1.36 -8.66 -23.42
N ALA A 114 -1.22 -7.45 -23.99
CA ALA A 114 -0.59 -6.31 -23.31
C ALA A 114 -1.37 -5.90 -22.05
N TRP A 115 -2.69 -5.71 -22.20
CA TRP A 115 -3.59 -5.41 -21.09
C TRP A 115 -3.53 -6.48 -20.00
N TYR A 116 -3.62 -7.77 -20.36
CA TYR A 116 -3.58 -8.85 -19.37
C TYR A 116 -2.26 -8.89 -18.61
N ARG A 117 -1.12 -8.75 -19.31
CA ARG A 117 0.21 -8.71 -18.67
C ARG A 117 0.33 -7.53 -17.71
N HIS A 118 -0.16 -6.37 -18.11
CA HIS A 118 -0.10 -5.15 -17.31
C HIS A 118 -0.94 -5.28 -16.03
N VAL A 119 -2.20 -5.69 -16.16
CA VAL A 119 -3.11 -5.89 -15.00
C VAL A 119 -2.58 -6.99 -14.09
N ALA A 120 -2.16 -8.13 -14.63
CA ALA A 120 -1.61 -9.23 -13.83
C ALA A 120 -0.37 -8.81 -13.04
N ARG A 121 0.49 -7.96 -13.62
CA ARG A 121 1.65 -7.39 -12.93
C ARG A 121 1.23 -6.43 -11.83
N LEU A 122 0.30 -5.51 -12.09
CA LEU A 122 -0.22 -4.59 -11.07
C LEU A 122 -0.85 -5.33 -9.88
N ASP A 123 -1.63 -6.37 -10.14
CA ASP A 123 -2.25 -7.17 -9.09
C ASP A 123 -1.20 -7.97 -8.30
N GLY A 124 -0.10 -8.39 -8.96
CA GLY A 124 1.06 -8.98 -8.30
C GLY A 124 1.75 -8.01 -7.33
N ILE A 125 2.01 -6.79 -7.79
CA ILE A 125 2.61 -5.71 -6.99
C ILE A 125 1.72 -5.38 -5.79
N GLU A 126 0.40 -5.31 -5.99
CA GLU A 126 -0.55 -5.07 -4.91
C GLU A 126 -0.48 -6.16 -3.83
N ARG A 127 -0.54 -7.44 -4.24
CA ARG A 127 -0.45 -8.54 -3.28
C ARG A 127 0.86 -8.54 -2.51
N GLN A 128 1.98 -8.23 -3.17
CA GLN A 128 3.30 -8.17 -2.54
C GLN A 128 3.42 -7.01 -1.55
N THR A 129 2.95 -5.82 -1.93
CA THR A 129 3.01 -4.63 -1.06
C THR A 129 2.14 -4.74 0.19
N ALA A 130 1.04 -5.51 0.11
CA ALA A 130 0.17 -5.82 1.24
C ALA A 130 0.78 -6.82 2.24
N GLN A 131 1.84 -7.55 1.89
CA GLN A 131 2.47 -8.49 2.81
C GLN A 131 3.31 -7.76 3.88
N ALA A 132 3.25 -8.29 5.10
CA ALA A 132 4.17 -7.90 6.16
C ALA A 132 5.61 -8.24 5.77
N PRO A 133 6.61 -7.38 6.09
CA PRO A 133 8.01 -7.69 5.85
C PRO A 133 8.44 -9.00 6.51
N SER A 134 9.28 -9.79 5.84
CA SER A 134 9.86 -10.98 6.45
C SER A 134 10.74 -10.61 7.66
N PRO A 135 10.67 -11.37 8.78
CA PRO A 135 11.58 -11.16 9.91
C PRO A 135 13.00 -11.67 9.62
N LEU A 136 13.21 -12.42 8.53
CA LEU A 136 14.50 -13.00 8.18
C LEU A 136 15.30 -12.01 7.32
N PRO A 137 16.54 -11.64 7.71
CA PRO A 137 17.31 -10.60 7.02
C PRO A 137 17.46 -10.82 5.50
N PHE A 138 17.73 -12.06 5.09
CA PHE A 138 17.91 -12.35 3.68
C PHE A 138 16.60 -12.27 2.90
N ALA A 139 15.50 -12.79 3.45
CA ALA A 139 14.21 -12.69 2.80
C ALA A 139 13.74 -11.24 2.70
N ALA A 140 13.93 -10.43 3.76
CA ALA A 140 13.65 -9.00 3.75
C ALA A 140 14.46 -8.26 2.68
N LEU A 141 15.74 -8.59 2.50
CA LEU A 141 16.57 -8.00 1.44
C LEU A 141 16.01 -8.33 0.05
N ILE A 142 15.63 -9.58 -0.20
CA ILE A 142 15.04 -10.00 -1.47
C ILE A 142 13.71 -9.29 -1.72
N GLU A 143 12.85 -9.19 -0.70
CA GLU A 143 11.57 -8.47 -0.79
C GLU A 143 11.78 -7.01 -1.17
N VAL A 144 12.74 -6.32 -0.55
CA VAL A 144 13.10 -4.94 -0.85
C VAL A 144 13.61 -4.80 -2.29
N GLN A 145 14.48 -5.71 -2.75
CA GLN A 145 15.01 -5.67 -4.12
C GLN A 145 13.93 -5.95 -5.17
N LEU A 146 13.01 -6.88 -4.92
CA LEU A 146 11.86 -7.13 -5.81
C LEU A 146 10.96 -5.90 -5.87
N MET A 147 10.66 -5.30 -4.71
CA MET A 147 9.84 -4.10 -4.63
C MET A 147 10.49 -2.90 -5.34
N ALA A 148 11.81 -2.77 -5.27
CA ALA A 148 12.55 -1.75 -6.02
C ALA A 148 12.43 -1.95 -7.54
N ARG A 149 12.48 -3.20 -8.03
CA ARG A 149 12.27 -3.51 -9.46
C ARG A 149 10.85 -3.23 -9.92
N ASP A 150 9.87 -3.48 -9.07
CA ASP A 150 8.47 -3.15 -9.37
C ASP A 150 8.23 -1.64 -9.36
N CYS A 151 8.87 -0.92 -8.44
CA CYS A 151 8.86 0.53 -8.41
C CYS A 151 9.55 1.13 -9.65
N GLN A 152 10.68 0.57 -10.09
CA GLN A 152 11.34 0.96 -11.34
C GLN A 152 10.43 0.73 -12.55
N TRP A 153 9.81 -0.45 -12.68
CA TRP A 153 8.87 -0.72 -13.76
C TRP A 153 7.70 0.27 -13.78
N LEU A 154 7.18 0.61 -12.59
CA LEU A 154 6.12 1.62 -12.46
C LEU A 154 6.58 3.02 -12.89
N LEU A 155 7.81 3.39 -12.53
CA LEU A 155 8.38 4.69 -12.84
C LEU A 155 8.69 4.83 -14.34
N ASP A 156 9.24 3.79 -14.96
CA ASP A 156 9.53 3.77 -16.40
C ASP A 156 8.25 3.98 -17.20
N GLY A 157 7.19 3.23 -16.86
CA GLY A 157 5.90 3.40 -17.51
C GLY A 157 5.26 4.78 -17.27
N TYR A 158 5.42 5.35 -16.07
CA TYR A 158 4.99 6.73 -15.79
C TYR A 158 5.70 7.75 -16.69
N ARG A 159 7.00 7.59 -16.93
CA ARG A 159 7.81 8.47 -17.81
C ARG A 159 7.44 8.33 -19.27
N GLU A 160 7.18 7.11 -19.71
CA GLU A 160 6.83 6.79 -21.09
C GLU A 160 5.37 7.13 -21.41
N GLY A 161 4.57 7.46 -20.39
CA GLY A 161 3.13 7.67 -20.53
C GLY A 161 2.40 6.38 -20.89
N TRP A 162 2.93 5.23 -20.48
CA TRP A 162 2.33 3.90 -20.63
C TRP A 162 1.96 3.49 -22.07
N ARG A 163 2.69 4.00 -23.06
CA ARG A 163 2.46 3.73 -24.49
C ARG A 163 2.85 2.32 -24.93
#